data_AF-A0AA39V770-F1
#
_entry.id   AF-A0AA39V770-F1
#
_cell.length_a   1.000
_cell.length_b   1.000
_cell.length_c   1.000
_cell.angle_alpha   90.00
_cell.angle_beta   90.00
_cell.angle_gamma   90.00
#
_symmetry.space_group_name_H-M   'P 1'
#
loop_
_entity.id
_entity.type
_entity.pdbx_description
1 polymer ?
#
loop_
_entity_poly.entity_id
_entity_poly.type
_entity_poly.pdbx_seq_one_letter_code
_entity_poly.pdbx_strand_id
1 'polypeptide(L)'
;MPRRYNTRDAKDAVPGDIFWLSPRPTGPGGPQTNSGIRDIFDHPVLVLSIHTAEHIACVLILSSLNGKSINEYSRVASIRASHLPIYPAPAHPDSGKVLFLDNGLRLDRDTNVKLKTRYLLPLSLINFRYCDHRTQQKYTLQSVSLNIVLDAVDSGQPAKYLAGIGDSLKKSMPLPSKSIPSPPDSMRPAKYPAGIGDSLEKSMPLPSKSIPSPPDSMRPTYTTLVFLSFFIVMAYWIAHAKA
;
A
#
# COMPACT_ATOMS: atom_id res chain seq x y z
N MET A 1 -8.34 21.68 -20.51
CA MET A 1 -9.31 20.91 -19.71
C MET A 1 -8.56 20.18 -18.60
N PRO A 2 -8.97 20.28 -17.32
CA PRO A 2 -8.36 19.47 -16.27
C PRO A 2 -8.71 17.99 -16.52
N ARG A 3 -7.71 17.13 -16.71
CA ARG A 3 -7.90 15.67 -16.78
C ARG A 3 -8.56 15.23 -15.48
N ARG A 4 -9.77 14.67 -15.56
CA ARG A 4 -10.40 13.98 -14.43
C ARG A 4 -9.58 12.73 -14.17
N TYR A 5 -8.67 12.82 -13.20
CA TYR A 5 -7.99 11.66 -12.67
C TYR A 5 -9.05 10.72 -12.10
N ASN A 6 -8.97 9.42 -12.41
CA ASN A 6 -9.70 8.40 -11.66
C ASN A 6 -9.12 8.37 -10.25
N THR A 7 -9.56 9.30 -9.41
CA THR A 7 -9.25 9.31 -7.98
C THR A 7 -9.97 8.12 -7.38
N ARG A 8 -9.31 6.96 -7.39
CA ARG A 8 -9.67 5.87 -6.49
C ARG A 8 -9.62 6.41 -5.08
N ASP A 9 -10.64 6.06 -4.31
CA ASP A 9 -10.79 6.56 -2.95
C ASP A 9 -9.71 5.97 -2.05
N ALA A 10 -9.50 6.60 -0.90
CA ALA A 10 -8.51 6.11 0.06
C ALA A 10 -8.74 4.67 0.54
N LYS A 11 -9.96 4.19 0.37
CA LYS A 11 -10.40 2.84 0.65
C LYS A 11 -9.81 1.77 -0.28
N ASP A 12 -9.30 2.18 -1.46
CA ASP A 12 -8.75 1.27 -2.47
C ASP A 12 -7.21 1.17 -2.39
N ALA A 13 -6.59 1.77 -1.37
CA ALA A 13 -5.18 1.55 -1.10
C ALA A 13 -4.93 0.06 -0.80
N VAL A 14 -3.76 -0.42 -1.16
CA VAL A 14 -3.25 -1.76 -0.86
C VAL A 14 -1.81 -1.67 -0.36
N PRO A 15 -1.32 -2.67 0.40
CA PRO A 15 0.09 -2.77 0.76
C PRO A 15 1.01 -2.69 -0.46
N GLY A 16 2.11 -1.96 -0.33
CA GLY A 16 3.07 -1.71 -1.42
C GLY A 16 2.83 -0.42 -2.19
N ASP A 17 1.65 0.20 -2.05
CA ASP A 17 1.37 1.46 -2.72
C ASP A 17 2.15 2.63 -2.16
N ILE A 18 2.55 3.54 -3.05
CA ILE A 18 3.22 4.79 -2.70
C ILE A 18 2.27 5.96 -2.94
N PHE A 19 2.09 6.80 -1.94
CA PHE A 19 1.25 8.00 -1.98
C PHE A 19 2.00 9.22 -1.51
N TRP A 20 1.44 10.41 -1.76
CA TRP A 20 1.93 11.64 -1.17
C TRP A 20 1.04 12.03 0.00
N LEU A 21 1.61 12.48 1.12
CA LEU A 21 0.81 13.01 2.21
C LEU A 21 0.34 14.42 1.89
N SER A 22 -0.91 14.71 2.24
CA SER A 22 -1.47 16.06 2.07
C SER A 22 -0.62 17.09 2.83
N PRO A 23 -0.54 18.33 2.33
CA PRO A 23 0.11 19.40 3.07
C PRO A 23 -0.46 19.55 4.46
N ARG A 24 0.37 20.01 5.39
CA ARG A 24 -0.07 20.27 6.75
C ARG A 24 -1.21 21.29 6.73
N PRO A 25 -2.35 21.02 7.39
CA PRO A 25 -3.40 22.03 7.53
C PRO A 25 -2.84 23.22 8.34
N THR A 26 -2.87 24.41 7.76
CA THR A 26 -2.31 25.65 8.32
C THR A 26 -3.26 26.37 9.30
N GLY A 27 -4.43 25.79 9.59
CA GLY A 27 -5.43 26.42 10.45
C GLY A 27 -5.21 26.18 11.95
N PRO A 28 -5.75 27.05 12.82
CA PRO A 28 -5.69 26.91 14.29
C PRO A 28 -6.38 25.65 14.84
N GLY A 29 -7.14 24.93 14.01
CA GLY A 29 -7.73 23.62 14.31
C GLY A 29 -6.98 22.43 13.69
N GLY A 30 -5.77 22.63 13.16
CA GLY A 30 -4.95 21.52 12.67
C GLY A 30 -4.72 20.48 13.77
N PRO A 31 -4.72 19.18 13.45
CA PRO A 31 -4.53 18.14 14.44
C PRO A 31 -3.25 18.43 15.22
N GLN A 32 -3.40 18.62 16.53
CA GLN A 32 -2.30 18.72 17.49
C GLN A 32 -1.69 17.33 17.62
N THR A 33 -0.94 16.93 16.61
CA THR A 33 -0.28 15.64 16.61
C THR A 33 0.90 15.73 17.56
N ASN A 34 0.92 14.87 18.58
CA ASN A 34 2.05 14.71 19.50
C ASN A 34 3.36 14.62 18.69
N SER A 35 4.22 15.62 18.88
CA SER A 35 5.57 15.95 18.35
C SER A 35 6.21 15.21 17.15
N GLY A 36 5.88 13.97 16.79
CA GLY A 36 6.53 13.21 15.71
C GLY A 36 5.92 13.35 14.30
N ILE A 37 4.65 13.75 14.18
CA ILE A 37 3.95 13.81 12.88
C ILE A 37 4.18 15.14 12.14
N ARG A 38 4.74 16.17 12.79
CA ARG A 38 4.89 17.49 12.15
C ARG A 38 5.78 17.47 10.91
N ASP A 39 6.76 16.58 10.88
CA ASP A 39 7.79 16.52 9.84
C ASP A 39 7.48 15.46 8.77
N ILE A 40 6.24 14.97 8.69
CA ILE A 40 5.85 13.91 7.73
C ILE A 40 4.90 14.41 6.65
N PHE A 41 4.30 15.59 6.81
CA PHE A 41 3.42 16.16 5.79
C PHE A 41 4.23 16.50 4.53
N ASP A 42 3.55 16.48 3.38
CA ASP A 42 4.19 16.79 2.10
C ASP A 42 5.36 15.87 1.73
N HIS A 43 5.31 14.63 2.22
CA HIS A 43 6.27 13.57 1.89
C HIS A 43 5.60 12.38 1.20
N PRO A 44 6.34 11.68 0.33
CA PRO A 44 5.90 10.40 -0.18
C PRO A 44 5.96 9.33 0.92
N VAL A 45 4.98 8.44 0.95
CA VAL A 45 4.86 7.35 1.92
C VAL A 45 4.53 6.03 1.24
N LEU A 46 5.06 4.94 1.79
CA LEU A 46 4.80 3.56 1.40
C LEU A 46 3.77 2.96 2.37
N VAL A 47 2.69 2.42 1.85
CA VAL A 47 1.67 1.71 2.64
C VAL A 47 2.13 0.30 2.96
N LEU A 48 2.16 -0.04 4.25
CA LEU A 48 2.45 -1.40 4.72
C LEU A 48 1.16 -2.18 4.98
N SER A 49 0.18 -1.55 5.62
CA SER A 49 -1.11 -2.17 5.93
C SER A 49 -2.19 -1.10 6.05
N ILE A 50 -3.45 -1.53 5.90
CA ILE A 50 -4.63 -0.66 6.02
C ILE A 50 -5.64 -1.33 6.95
N HIS A 51 -6.11 -0.55 7.90
CA HIS A 51 -7.13 -0.92 8.86
C HIS A 51 -8.41 -0.17 8.50
N THR A 52 -9.20 -0.75 7.58
CA THR A 52 -10.39 -0.09 7.02
C THR A 52 -11.43 0.24 8.07
N ALA A 53 -11.63 -0.64 9.07
CA ALA A 53 -12.55 -0.42 10.18
C ALA A 53 -12.18 0.80 11.04
N GLU A 54 -10.89 1.08 11.18
CA GLU A 54 -10.38 2.21 11.98
C GLU A 54 -10.09 3.44 11.12
N HIS A 55 -10.24 3.34 9.80
CA HIS A 55 -9.85 4.37 8.82
C HIS A 55 -8.39 4.83 8.96
N ILE A 56 -7.48 3.91 9.27
CA ILE A 56 -6.05 4.18 9.48
C ILE A 56 -5.19 3.31 8.55
N ALA A 57 -4.05 3.83 8.12
CA ALA A 57 -3.01 3.07 7.45
C ALA A 57 -1.70 3.10 8.24
N CYS A 58 -0.96 2.00 8.19
CA CYS A 58 0.43 1.93 8.64
C CYS A 58 1.35 2.21 7.46
N VAL A 59 2.22 3.20 7.59
CA VAL A 59 3.08 3.67 6.49
C VAL A 59 4.54 3.86 6.91
N LEU A 60 5.43 3.86 5.92
CA LEU A 60 6.82 4.31 6.03
C LEU A 60 7.02 5.56 5.17
N ILE A 61 7.95 6.43 5.57
CA ILE A 61 8.30 7.62 4.78
C ILE A 61 9.34 7.25 3.72
N LEU A 62 9.19 7.80 2.52
CA LEU A 62 10.21 7.79 1.49
C LEU A 62 11.06 9.07 1.60
N SER A 63 12.35 8.94 1.39
CA SER A 63 13.32 10.03 1.48
C SER A 63 14.29 10.00 0.31
N SER A 64 14.62 11.17 -0.22
CA SER A 64 15.68 11.33 -1.22
C SER A 64 17.07 11.49 -0.60
N LEU A 65 17.21 11.39 0.73
CA LEU A 65 18.48 11.64 1.45
C LEU A 65 19.14 12.97 1.04
N ASN A 66 18.35 14.03 0.90
CA ASN A 66 18.79 15.34 0.39
C ASN A 66 19.42 15.28 -1.01
N GLY A 67 18.95 14.37 -1.86
CA GLY A 67 19.43 14.17 -3.23
C GLY A 67 20.73 13.38 -3.33
N LYS A 68 21.22 12.79 -2.22
CA LYS A 68 22.43 12.00 -2.18
C LYS A 68 22.13 10.51 -2.26
N SER A 69 23.03 9.76 -2.88
CA SER A 69 22.94 8.29 -2.89
C SER A 69 23.26 7.73 -1.50
N ILE A 70 22.65 6.59 -1.16
CA ILE A 70 22.97 5.86 0.08
C ILE A 70 24.45 5.45 0.15
N ASN A 71 25.10 5.28 -1.00
CA ASN A 71 26.53 4.95 -1.11
C ASN A 71 27.43 6.08 -0.60
N GLU A 72 26.98 7.34 -0.67
CA GLU A 72 27.72 8.50 -0.15
C GLU A 72 27.76 8.50 1.39
N TYR A 73 26.87 7.74 2.05
CA TYR A 73 26.84 7.57 3.49
C TYR A 73 27.68 6.37 3.97
N SER A 74 28.78 6.07 3.27
CA SER A 74 29.71 4.97 3.57
C SER A 74 30.29 4.99 5.00
N ARG A 75 30.38 6.16 5.62
CA ARG A 75 30.86 6.32 7.00
C ARG A 75 29.75 6.32 8.06
N VAL A 76 28.47 6.37 7.65
CA VAL A 76 27.33 6.52 8.56
C VAL A 76 26.44 5.28 8.52
N ALA A 77 26.90 4.20 9.14
CA ALA A 77 26.23 2.89 9.13
C ALA A 77 24.78 2.96 9.64
N SER A 78 24.48 3.85 10.59
CA SER A 78 23.12 4.05 11.12
C SER A 78 22.13 4.57 10.07
N ILE A 79 22.59 5.44 9.15
CA ILE A 79 21.76 5.92 8.04
C ILE A 79 21.53 4.76 7.07
N ARG A 80 22.57 4.03 6.69
CA ARG A 80 22.45 2.91 5.74
C ARG A 80 21.50 1.83 6.25
N ALA A 81 21.72 1.35 7.48
CA ALA A 81 20.89 0.33 8.11
C ALA A 81 19.40 0.71 8.26
N SER A 82 19.06 2.00 8.12
CA SER A 82 17.67 2.49 8.22
C SER A 82 17.03 2.85 6.89
N HIS A 83 17.69 2.60 5.76
CA HIS A 83 17.18 2.96 4.43
C HIS A 83 17.31 1.80 3.44
N LEU A 84 16.28 1.61 2.59
CA LEU A 84 16.36 0.71 1.44
C LEU A 84 16.13 1.48 0.13
N PRO A 85 17.04 1.40 -0.84
CA PRO A 85 16.91 2.14 -2.09
C PRO A 85 15.81 1.56 -2.98
N ILE A 86 15.09 2.45 -3.68
CA ILE A 86 14.14 2.11 -4.74
C ILE A 86 14.76 2.49 -6.08
N TYR A 87 14.73 1.58 -7.04
CA TYR A 87 15.20 1.81 -8.41
C TYR A 87 14.56 3.11 -8.99
N PRO A 88 15.37 4.03 -9.57
CA PRO A 88 16.71 3.83 -10.13
C PRO A 88 17.89 4.02 -9.16
N ALA A 89 17.66 4.23 -7.87
CA ALA A 89 18.74 4.41 -6.91
C ALA A 89 19.69 3.18 -6.92
N PRO A 90 21.01 3.39 -6.71
CA PRO A 90 21.97 2.29 -6.60
C PRO A 90 21.60 1.30 -5.50
N ALA A 91 21.98 0.03 -5.70
CA ALA A 91 21.77 -1.00 -4.70
C ALA A 91 22.44 -0.66 -3.36
N HIS A 92 21.83 -1.12 -2.27
CA HIS A 92 22.30 -0.86 -0.91
C HIS A 92 23.71 -1.44 -0.73
N PRO A 93 24.70 -0.67 -0.23
CA PRO A 93 26.11 -1.08 -0.26
C PRO A 93 26.41 -2.27 0.66
N ASP A 94 25.69 -2.38 1.79
CA ASP A 94 25.93 -3.47 2.74
C ASP A 94 25.16 -4.77 2.42
N SER A 95 24.07 -4.71 1.63
CA SER A 95 23.16 -5.86 1.43
C SER A 95 22.97 -6.25 -0.03
N GLY A 96 23.39 -5.39 -0.98
CA GLY A 96 23.13 -5.56 -2.41
C GLY A 96 21.65 -5.42 -2.79
N LYS A 97 20.75 -5.15 -1.85
CA LYS A 97 19.31 -5.08 -2.11
C LYS A 97 18.90 -3.74 -2.73
N VAL A 98 17.93 -3.81 -3.63
CA VAL A 98 17.23 -2.66 -4.22
C VAL A 98 15.77 -3.04 -4.44
N LEU A 99 14.87 -2.09 -4.23
CA LEU A 99 13.44 -2.27 -4.38
C LEU A 99 13.01 -1.85 -5.79
N PHE A 100 12.04 -2.55 -6.35
CA PHE A 100 11.50 -2.26 -7.68
C PHE A 100 10.02 -1.94 -7.61
N LEU A 101 9.61 -0.98 -8.43
CA LEU A 101 8.21 -0.69 -8.69
C LEU A 101 7.63 -1.70 -9.68
N ASP A 102 6.33 -1.91 -9.59
CA ASP A 102 5.57 -2.74 -10.50
C ASP A 102 5.43 -2.06 -11.88
N ASN A 103 5.04 -2.84 -12.89
CA ASN A 103 4.79 -2.37 -14.26
C ASN A 103 5.99 -1.68 -14.93
N GLY A 104 7.21 -1.94 -14.46
CA GLY A 104 8.44 -1.33 -14.99
C GLY A 104 8.54 0.18 -14.75
N LEU A 105 7.73 0.72 -13.83
CA LEU A 105 7.81 2.12 -13.45
C LEU A 105 9.13 2.42 -12.74
N ARG A 106 9.56 3.68 -12.82
CA ARG A 106 10.74 4.18 -12.12
C ARG A 106 10.45 5.54 -11.52
N LEU A 107 11.10 5.85 -10.40
CA LEU A 107 11.07 7.18 -9.82
C LEU A 107 12.04 8.09 -10.57
N ASP A 108 11.71 9.37 -10.65
CA ASP A 108 12.57 10.38 -11.32
C ASP A 108 13.83 10.73 -10.50
N ARG A 109 13.89 10.29 -9.24
CA ARG A 109 14.96 10.62 -8.29
C ARG A 109 15.34 9.41 -7.46
N ASP A 110 16.58 9.40 -7.00
CA ASP A 110 17.07 8.44 -6.01
C ASP A 110 16.25 8.57 -4.73
N THR A 111 15.46 7.54 -4.46
CA THR A 111 14.50 7.53 -3.36
C THR A 111 14.71 6.27 -2.55
N ASN A 112 14.59 6.40 -1.23
CA ASN A 112 14.83 5.32 -0.29
C ASN A 112 13.64 5.21 0.67
N VAL A 113 13.28 3.99 1.07
CA VAL A 113 12.31 3.73 2.12
C VAL A 113 13.01 3.82 3.47
N LYS A 114 12.53 4.69 4.37
CA LYS A 114 13.05 4.81 5.75
C LYS A 114 12.40 3.76 6.65
N LEU A 115 13.17 2.78 7.10
CA LEU A 115 12.66 1.61 7.83
C LEU A 115 12.42 1.87 9.33
N LYS A 116 13.09 2.86 9.91
CA LYS A 116 13.17 3.05 11.37
C LYS A 116 11.85 3.43 12.03
N THR A 117 10.98 4.16 11.32
CA THR A 117 9.79 4.75 11.94
C THR A 117 8.57 4.42 11.10
N ARG A 118 7.64 3.67 11.71
CA ARG A 118 6.31 3.40 11.18
C ARG A 118 5.36 4.49 11.69
N TYR A 119 4.46 4.94 10.83
CA TYR A 119 3.43 5.92 11.17
C TYR A 119 2.05 5.32 10.99
N LEU A 120 1.17 5.54 11.96
CA LEU A 120 -0.25 5.24 11.85
C LEU A 120 -0.96 6.54 11.50
N LEU A 121 -1.52 6.60 10.30
CA LEU A 121 -2.13 7.82 9.74
C LEU A 121 -3.58 7.59 9.37
N PRO A 122 -4.47 8.56 9.62
CA PRO A 122 -5.80 8.55 9.02
C PRO A 122 -5.73 8.48 7.50
N LEU A 123 -6.59 7.66 6.89
CA LEU A 123 -6.68 7.52 5.44
C LEU A 123 -6.98 8.86 4.73
N SER A 124 -7.61 9.81 5.44
CA SER A 124 -7.90 11.16 4.94
C SER A 124 -6.66 12.03 4.70
N LEU A 125 -5.51 11.70 5.30
CA LEU A 125 -4.27 12.44 5.07
C LEU A 125 -3.52 11.98 3.82
N ILE A 126 -3.84 10.80 3.30
CA ILE A 126 -3.18 10.21 2.15
C ILE A 126 -3.77 10.83 0.88
N ASN A 127 -2.93 11.49 0.08
CA ASN A 127 -3.34 12.08 -1.19
C ASN A 127 -3.06 11.09 -2.33
N PHE A 128 -4.14 10.61 -2.94
CA PHE A 128 -4.14 9.58 -3.98
C PHE A 128 -3.67 10.07 -5.36
N ARG A 129 -3.23 11.34 -5.45
CA ARG A 129 -2.77 11.95 -6.70
C ARG A 129 -1.31 11.65 -7.04
N TYR A 130 -0.62 10.86 -6.22
CA TYR A 130 0.77 10.46 -6.50
C TYR A 130 0.78 9.30 -7.50
N CYS A 131 0.83 9.67 -8.77
CA CYS A 131 0.94 8.75 -9.90
C CYS A 131 1.99 9.29 -10.86
N ASP A 132 2.49 8.42 -11.73
CA ASP A 132 3.34 8.85 -12.83
C ASP A 132 2.56 9.85 -13.70
N HIS A 133 3.08 11.06 -13.83
CA HIS A 133 2.39 12.13 -14.54
C HIS A 133 2.19 11.82 -16.04
N ARG A 134 3.02 10.95 -16.62
CA ARG A 134 2.96 10.57 -18.04
C ARG A 134 1.98 9.43 -18.25
N THR A 135 2.13 8.35 -17.50
CA THR A 135 1.36 7.11 -17.70
C THR A 135 0.08 7.07 -16.88
N GLN A 136 -0.07 7.95 -15.89
CA GLN A 136 -1.15 7.95 -14.89
C GLN A 136 -1.21 6.66 -14.09
N GLN A 137 -0.14 5.86 -14.12
CA GLN A 137 -0.04 4.65 -13.34
C GLN A 137 0.40 4.98 -11.92
N LYS A 138 -0.13 4.20 -11.00
CA LYS A 138 0.19 4.29 -9.59
C LYS A 138 1.56 3.68 -9.33
N TYR A 139 2.33 4.30 -8.45
CA TYR A 139 3.54 3.70 -7.96
C TYR A 139 3.19 2.66 -6.89
N THR A 140 3.46 1.40 -7.20
CA THR A 140 3.26 0.26 -6.30
C THR A 140 4.54 -0.57 -6.31
N LEU A 141 5.03 -1.01 -5.16
CA LEU A 141 6.15 -1.93 -5.09
C LEU A 141 5.76 -3.30 -5.66
N GLN A 142 6.70 -3.95 -6.32
CA GLN A 142 6.56 -5.37 -6.63
C GLN A 142 6.41 -6.19 -5.34
N SER A 143 5.65 -7.28 -5.40
CA SER A 143 5.40 -8.13 -4.22
C SER A 143 6.70 -8.62 -3.55
N VAL A 144 7.72 -8.97 -4.35
CA VAL A 144 9.05 -9.37 -3.83
C VAL A 144 9.71 -8.23 -3.06
N SER A 145 9.64 -7.01 -3.58
CA SER A 145 10.21 -5.81 -2.94
C SER A 145 9.45 -5.45 -1.66
N LEU A 146 8.12 -5.57 -1.66
CA LEU A 146 7.32 -5.37 -0.46
C LEU A 146 7.70 -6.36 0.65
N ASN A 147 7.88 -7.64 0.33
CA ASN A 147 8.31 -8.65 1.31
C ASN A 147 9.69 -8.31 1.89
N ILE A 148 10.64 -7.86 1.08
CA ILE A 148 11.96 -7.39 1.56
C ILE A 148 11.80 -6.25 2.58
N VAL A 149 10.89 -5.30 2.32
CA VAL A 149 10.61 -4.21 3.25
C VAL A 149 10.01 -4.75 4.54
N LEU A 150 8.99 -5.61 4.46
CA LEU A 150 8.34 -6.20 5.63
C LEU A 150 9.33 -6.99 6.49
N ASP A 151 10.13 -7.86 5.87
CA ASP A 151 11.19 -8.62 6.55
C ASP A 151 12.20 -7.71 7.25
N ALA A 152 12.67 -6.66 6.57
CA ALA A 152 13.62 -5.72 7.16
C ALA A 152 13.00 -4.94 8.33
N VAL A 153 11.72 -4.60 8.21
CA VAL A 153 10.95 -3.86 9.19
C VAL A 153 10.63 -4.71 10.44
N ASP A 154 10.41 -6.01 10.28
CA ASP A 154 10.13 -6.95 11.37
C ASP A 154 11.40 -7.51 12.03
N SER A 155 12.51 -7.60 11.29
CA SER A 155 13.83 -7.97 11.85
C SER A 155 14.36 -6.97 12.88
N GLY A 156 13.71 -5.82 13.07
CA GLY A 156 13.81 -5.07 14.32
C GLY A 156 15.17 -4.42 14.59
N GLN A 157 15.53 -3.42 13.79
CA GLN A 157 16.03 -2.18 14.38
C GLN A 157 14.82 -1.50 15.06
N PRO A 158 14.90 -1.09 16.34
CA PRO A 158 14.04 -1.61 17.40
C PRO A 158 12.56 -1.20 17.32
N ALA A 159 11.71 -2.22 17.49
CA ALA A 159 10.26 -2.22 17.71
C ALA A 159 9.80 -1.52 19.02
N LYS A 160 10.47 -0.43 19.45
CA LYS A 160 10.13 0.29 20.69
C LYS A 160 9.04 1.38 20.54
N TYR A 161 8.49 1.61 19.35
CA TYR A 161 7.53 2.71 19.12
C TYR A 161 6.08 2.29 18.86
N LEU A 162 5.79 1.01 18.55
CA LEU A 162 4.41 0.55 18.36
C LEU A 162 3.68 0.25 19.69
N ALA A 163 4.41 0.10 20.79
CA ALA A 163 3.82 -0.08 22.12
C ALA A 163 3.14 1.20 22.67
N GLY A 164 3.32 2.36 22.02
CA GLY A 164 2.76 3.64 22.49
C GLY A 164 1.50 4.12 21.77
N ILE A 165 1.10 3.50 20.66
CA ILE A 165 0.00 4.02 19.83
C ILE A 165 -1.34 3.31 20.10
N GLY A 166 -1.32 2.07 20.58
CA GLY A 166 -2.55 1.33 20.97
C GLY A 166 -3.33 1.98 22.12
N ASP A 167 -2.63 2.65 23.04
CA ASP A 167 -3.26 3.27 24.22
C ASP A 167 -3.57 4.76 24.03
N SER A 168 -2.84 5.47 23.16
CA SER A 168 -3.08 6.90 22.92
C SER A 168 -4.21 7.15 21.92
N LEU A 169 -4.49 6.24 20.98
CA LEU A 169 -5.58 6.42 20.02
C LEU A 169 -6.97 6.17 20.63
N LYS A 170 -7.05 5.48 21.76
CA LYS A 170 -8.30 5.35 22.53
C LYS A 170 -8.61 6.58 23.39
N LYS A 171 -7.65 7.50 23.58
CA LYS A 171 -7.77 8.61 24.53
C LYS A 171 -8.01 9.99 23.88
N SER A 172 -7.92 10.11 22.55
CA SER A 172 -8.00 11.40 21.85
C SER A 172 -9.16 11.56 20.87
N MET A 173 -10.07 10.58 20.78
CA MET A 173 -11.36 10.76 20.12
C MET A 173 -12.50 10.64 21.14
N PRO A 174 -13.08 11.76 21.61
CA PRO A 174 -14.42 11.70 22.14
C PRO A 174 -15.33 11.31 20.96
N LEU A 175 -15.83 10.07 20.97
CA LEU A 175 -17.04 9.74 20.21
C LEU A 175 -18.06 10.82 20.54
N PRO A 176 -18.69 11.48 19.55
CA PRO A 176 -19.82 12.34 19.84
C PRO A 176 -20.87 11.48 20.52
N SER A 177 -21.05 11.65 21.83
CA SER A 177 -22.19 11.17 22.59
C SER A 177 -23.40 12.00 22.17
N LYS A 178 -23.81 11.86 20.90
CA LYS A 178 -25.18 12.12 20.52
C LYS A 178 -25.99 11.04 21.21
N SER A 179 -26.63 11.42 22.30
CA SER A 179 -27.90 10.82 22.70
C SER A 179 -28.74 10.69 21.45
N ILE A 180 -28.87 9.46 20.95
CA ILE A 180 -29.86 9.13 19.95
C ILE A 180 -31.19 9.42 20.64
N PRO A 181 -31.99 10.41 20.20
CA PRO A 181 -33.31 10.60 20.76
C PRO A 181 -34.07 9.30 20.50
N SER A 182 -34.63 8.75 21.56
CA SER A 182 -35.50 7.58 21.47
C SER A 182 -36.50 7.79 20.33
N PRO A 183 -36.67 6.83 19.42
CA PRO A 183 -37.63 6.96 18.34
C PRO A 183 -39.02 7.24 18.94
N PRO A 184 -39.79 8.18 18.38
CA PRO A 184 -41.13 8.46 18.87
C PRO A 184 -41.98 7.19 18.80
N ASP A 185 -42.73 6.90 19.86
CA ASP A 185 -43.60 5.72 20.03
C ASP A 185 -44.65 5.50 18.91
N SER A 186 -44.76 6.43 17.95
CA SER A 186 -45.69 6.34 16.80
C SER A 186 -45.26 5.37 15.70
N MET A 187 -44.06 4.77 15.76
CA MET A 187 -43.60 3.75 14.80
C MET A 187 -43.59 2.32 15.38
N ARG A 188 -44.52 2.00 16.28
CA ARG A 188 -44.84 0.59 16.55
C ARG A 188 -45.61 0.02 15.36
N PRO A 189 -45.08 -0.98 14.63
CA PRO A 189 -45.85 -1.68 13.61
C PRO A 189 -47.07 -2.34 14.26
N ALA A 190 -48.23 -2.14 13.65
CA ALA A 190 -49.46 -2.80 14.03
C ALA A 190 -49.22 -4.32 14.03
N LYS A 191 -49.67 -4.97 15.11
CA LYS A 191 -49.78 -6.43 15.23
C LYS A 191 -50.54 -6.96 14.01
N TYR A 192 -49.85 -7.67 13.12
CA TYR A 192 -50.53 -8.41 12.07
C TYR A 192 -51.33 -9.57 12.72
N PRO A 193 -52.61 -9.75 12.36
CA PRO A 193 -53.35 -10.91 12.81
C PRO A 193 -52.76 -12.17 12.21
N ALA A 194 -52.59 -13.18 13.06
CA ALA A 194 -52.22 -14.52 12.66
C ALA A 194 -53.37 -15.15 11.86
N GLY A 195 -53.08 -15.62 10.66
CA GLY A 195 -53.89 -16.64 10.01
C GLY A 195 -54.07 -16.47 8.51
N ILE A 196 -54.09 -17.63 7.85
CA ILE A 196 -54.60 -17.94 6.51
C ILE A 196 -53.53 -17.94 5.40
N GLY A 197 -53.26 -19.15 4.90
CA GLY A 197 -52.99 -19.32 3.47
C GLY A 197 -51.85 -20.26 3.12
N ASP A 198 -52.10 -21.56 3.21
CA ASP A 198 -51.45 -22.56 2.36
C ASP A 198 -51.56 -22.20 0.87
N SER A 199 -50.67 -22.79 0.06
CA SER A 199 -50.64 -22.82 -1.41
C SER A 199 -49.92 -21.66 -2.09
N LEU A 200 -48.72 -21.92 -2.60
CA LEU A 200 -48.53 -22.33 -4.00
C LEU A 200 -47.02 -22.51 -4.26
N GLU A 201 -46.53 -23.75 -4.14
CA GLU A 201 -45.29 -24.14 -4.81
C GLU A 201 -45.52 -24.04 -6.31
N LYS A 202 -44.88 -23.06 -6.96
CA LYS A 202 -44.71 -23.07 -8.41
C LYS A 202 -43.24 -22.93 -8.74
N SER A 203 -42.60 -24.09 -8.81
CA SER A 203 -41.28 -24.33 -9.36
C SER A 203 -41.11 -23.65 -10.72
N MET A 204 -40.17 -22.71 -10.81
CA MET A 204 -39.64 -22.26 -12.09
C MET A 204 -38.37 -23.07 -12.44
N PRO A 205 -38.27 -23.64 -13.64
CA PRO A 205 -37.06 -24.32 -14.08
C PRO A 205 -35.97 -23.31 -14.45
N LEU A 206 -34.77 -23.50 -13.89
CA LEU A 206 -33.56 -22.78 -14.27
C LEU A 206 -33.15 -23.16 -15.70
N PRO A 207 -32.84 -22.20 -16.59
CA PRO A 207 -32.29 -22.51 -17.89
C PRO A 207 -30.82 -22.94 -17.77
N SER A 208 -30.57 -24.24 -17.93
CA SER A 208 -29.24 -24.81 -18.09
C SER A 208 -28.66 -24.47 -19.46
N LYS A 209 -27.99 -23.32 -19.57
CA LYS A 209 -27.11 -23.03 -20.72
C LYS A 209 -25.77 -23.74 -20.50
N SER A 210 -25.59 -24.85 -21.20
CA SER A 210 -24.29 -25.49 -21.38
C SER A 210 -23.34 -24.54 -22.11
N ILE A 211 -22.30 -24.08 -21.41
CA ILE A 211 -21.19 -23.35 -22.00
C ILE A 211 -20.30 -24.40 -22.71
N PRO A 212 -20.07 -24.30 -24.03
CA PRO A 212 -19.17 -25.22 -24.72
C PRO A 212 -17.74 -25.01 -24.23
N SER A 213 -17.09 -26.11 -23.86
CA SER A 213 -15.67 -26.16 -23.55
C SER A 213 -14.84 -25.65 -24.74
N PRO A 214 -13.79 -24.85 -24.51
CA PRO A 214 -12.90 -24.44 -25.57
C PRO A 214 -12.19 -25.65 -26.20
N PRO A 215 -11.94 -25.62 -27.53
CA PRO A 215 -11.23 -26.71 -28.22
C PRO A 215 -9.80 -26.85 -27.72
N ASP A 216 -9.36 -28.10 -27.51
CA ASP A 216 -8.03 -28.47 -26.98
C ASP A 216 -6.83 -28.07 -27.87
N SER A 217 -7.06 -27.39 -28.99
CA SER A 217 -6.02 -27.00 -29.96
C SER A 217 -5.22 -25.73 -29.58
N MET A 218 -5.44 -25.15 -28.40
CA MET A 218 -4.73 -23.94 -27.92
C MET A 218 -4.05 -24.14 -26.55
N ARG A 219 -3.47 -25.31 -26.29
CA ARG A 219 -2.50 -25.45 -25.19
C ARG A 219 -1.08 -25.22 -25.72
N PRO A 220 -0.44 -24.06 -25.45
CA PRO A 220 0.99 -23.92 -25.68
C PRO A 220 1.72 -24.91 -24.77
N THR A 221 2.42 -25.87 -25.36
CA THR A 221 3.32 -26.78 -24.64
C THR A 221 4.48 -25.95 -24.09
N TYR A 222 4.49 -25.73 -22.78
CA TYR A 222 5.48 -24.98 -21.99
C TYR A 222 6.87 -25.66 -21.90
N THR A 223 7.29 -26.42 -22.91
CA THR A 223 8.50 -27.25 -22.85
C THR A 223 9.69 -26.66 -23.61
N THR A 224 9.48 -25.65 -24.46
CA THR A 224 10.54 -25.06 -25.31
C THR A 224 11.11 -23.73 -24.80
N LEU A 225 10.50 -23.08 -23.79
CA LEU A 225 10.96 -21.77 -23.29
C LEU A 225 12.01 -21.83 -22.17
N VAL A 226 12.29 -23.01 -21.60
CA VAL A 226 13.28 -23.16 -20.51
C VAL A 226 14.72 -23.31 -21.04
N PHE A 227 14.90 -23.78 -22.28
CA PHE A 227 16.24 -23.99 -22.82
C PHE A 227 16.91 -22.70 -23.32
N LEU A 228 16.14 -21.69 -23.75
CA LEU A 228 16.75 -20.46 -24.28
C LEU A 228 17.31 -19.53 -23.19
N SER A 229 16.75 -19.55 -21.98
CA SER A 229 17.24 -18.71 -20.88
C SER A 229 18.56 -19.22 -20.27
N PHE A 230 18.80 -20.54 -20.29
CA PHE A 230 20.06 -21.11 -19.80
C PHE A 230 21.27 -20.72 -20.68
N PHE A 231 21.12 -20.67 -22.00
CA PHE A 231 22.23 -20.31 -22.89
C PHE A 231 22.64 -18.83 -22.76
N ILE A 232 21.70 -17.91 -22.48
CA ILE A 232 22.02 -16.49 -22.33
C ILE A 232 22.81 -16.23 -21.04
N VAL A 233 22.44 -16.87 -19.93
CA VAL A 233 23.15 -16.72 -18.65
C VAL A 233 24.54 -17.36 -18.70
N MET A 234 24.68 -18.50 -19.38
CA MET A 234 25.96 -19.20 -19.50
C MET A 234 26.94 -18.44 -20.41
N ALA A 235 26.47 -17.84 -21.52
CA ALA A 235 27.30 -17.00 -22.38
C ALA A 235 27.79 -15.72 -21.67
N TYR A 236 26.94 -15.12 -20.83
CA TYR A 236 27.31 -13.94 -20.05
C TYR A 236 28.40 -14.24 -19.00
N TRP A 237 28.36 -15.42 -18.37
CA TRP A 237 29.39 -15.84 -17.41
C TRP A 237 30.74 -16.16 -18.07
N ILE A 238 30.73 -16.79 -19.25
CA ILE A 238 31.97 -17.11 -19.99
C ILE A 238 32.68 -15.84 -20.47
N ALA A 239 31.93 -14.81 -20.88
CA ALA A 239 32.50 -13.54 -21.33
C ALA A 239 33.18 -12.74 -20.21
N HIS A 240 32.74 -12.92 -18.95
CA HIS A 240 33.26 -12.17 -17.80
C HIS A 240 34.32 -12.92 -16.97
N ALA A 241 34.57 -14.20 -17.23
CA ALA A 241 35.58 -14.98 -16.50
C ALA A 241 37.03 -14.82 -17.04
N LYS A 242 37.26 -13.97 -18.06
CA LYS A 242 38.59 -13.77 -18.68
C LYS A 242 39.11 -12.32 -18.62
N ALA A 243 38.50 -11.45 -17.82
CA ALA A 243 39.00 -10.11 -17.51
C ALA A 243 39.45 -10.06 -16.05
#